data_AF-A0A0K8W015-F1
#
_entry.id   AF-A0A0K8W015-F1
#
_cell.length_a   1.000
_cell.length_b   1.000
_cell.length_c   1.000
_cell.angle_alpha   90.00
_cell.angle_beta   90.00
_cell.angle_gamma   90.00
#
_symmetry.space_group_name_H-M   'P 1'
#
loop_
_entity.id
_entity.type
_entity.pdbx_description
1 polymer ?
#
loop_
_entity_poly.entity_id
_entity_poly.type
_entity_poly.pdbx_seq_one_letter_code
_entity_poly.pdbx_strand_id
1 'polypeptide(L)'
;MNEDFLLVSHVLMQPSFNANNIGKFLALGHRKNEEITSVCISMLHYNSLYGIQDTIETLKTITIGSISTEVFIRDTYENKYIKAIKALKGDPVSSHVEIRNVIFHPVPTNLTSQMSTTADGYNYTKMYGNEKVYFIVKGVKGYFSHNADAISEIKINKCDPNTIKVMLPSVATFCCKNFEILKAKTYTKLQEKSIIYWSKNLHDIVGVQEKIFNKLLINYDVSNEDDYNIGHMTITSGIDFQENIEQRLYLRGTSFYTAQNQWYMNMPKVTEGKTWSEKINTPNRRCWQYLHPKVLLKNILREIVQIIPQIIENIKRDIWFVDHKIILSHIIPRHRDGVVQKARVLCKQGIIIDQPNSLKILFYYIFTGYNLPLRDRPATITTFRFGEIQIDFNLLRYDAILKSLDERNNALYICEKMIITEKTDLPREDITFVGLSKNIELYAITNRSCNLPYKPYVWIVLNANMIPEKTKFLTNLRGQDYIAKKNSMFASEITRTMKRNIVVESFTSPTYDLAEIISRKRKIDLESCVDPSESAAKIAKYSTGSS
;
A
#
# COMPACT_ATOMS: atom_id res chain seq x y z
N MET A 1 9.88 -6.09 32.74
CA MET A 1 8.69 -5.31 33.16
C MET A 1 8.77 -4.00 32.40
N ASN A 2 7.74 -3.58 31.64
CA ASN A 2 7.82 -2.40 30.77
C ASN A 2 7.82 -1.11 31.62
N GLU A 3 8.74 -0.18 31.38
CA GLU A 3 8.84 1.11 32.09
C GLU A 3 7.56 1.96 31.89
N ASP A 4 6.94 1.88 30.71
CA ASP A 4 5.66 2.53 30.44
C ASP A 4 4.50 1.91 31.24
N PHE A 5 4.57 0.61 31.53
CA PHE A 5 3.59 -0.05 32.40
C PHE A 5 3.73 0.45 33.84
N LEU A 6 4.95 0.69 34.32
CA LEU A 6 5.19 1.25 35.65
C LEU A 6 4.63 2.67 35.77
N LEU A 7 4.81 3.50 34.75
CA LEU A 7 4.31 4.88 34.67
C LEU A 7 2.78 5.00 34.83
N VAL A 8 2.00 4.05 34.31
CA VAL A 8 0.53 4.06 34.42
C VAL A 8 -0.04 2.91 35.27
N SER A 9 0.80 2.15 35.95
CA SER A 9 0.40 0.99 36.78
C SER A 9 -0.66 1.37 37.84
N HIS A 10 -0.51 2.55 38.45
CA HIS A 10 -1.43 3.11 39.44
C HIS A 10 -2.83 3.44 38.89
N VAL A 11 -2.96 3.64 37.57
CA VAL A 11 -4.24 3.84 36.85
C VAL A 11 -4.82 2.52 36.36
N LEU A 12 -3.96 1.53 36.08
CA LEU A 12 -4.33 0.25 35.48
C LEU A 12 -4.75 -0.82 36.49
N MET A 13 -4.17 -0.79 37.69
CA MET A 13 -4.48 -1.74 38.75
C MET A 13 -5.00 -0.99 39.97
N GLN A 14 -6.31 -0.79 40.03
CA GLN A 14 -7.00 -0.47 41.27
C GLN A 14 -7.71 -1.72 41.80
N PRO A 15 -7.91 -1.86 43.13
CA PRO A 15 -8.42 -3.08 43.75
C PRO A 15 -9.78 -3.59 43.21
N SER A 16 -10.55 -2.72 42.54
CA SER A 16 -11.92 -3.00 42.10
C SER A 16 -12.18 -2.74 40.60
N PHE A 17 -11.17 -2.32 39.82
CA PHE A 17 -11.36 -2.03 38.39
C PHE A 17 -10.11 -2.35 37.58
N ASN A 18 -10.29 -3.11 36.50
CA ASN A 18 -9.23 -3.47 35.57
C ASN A 18 -9.54 -2.88 34.18
N ALA A 19 -8.80 -1.84 33.79
CA ALA A 19 -8.98 -1.15 32.51
C ALA A 19 -8.37 -1.97 31.36
N ASN A 20 -9.04 -3.07 30.99
CA ASN A 20 -8.62 -4.01 29.94
C ASN A 20 -8.31 -3.37 28.57
N ASN A 21 -8.81 -2.15 28.31
CA ASN A 21 -8.60 -1.45 27.03
C ASN A 21 -7.28 -0.66 26.97
N ILE A 22 -6.71 -0.21 28.10
CA ILE A 22 -5.39 0.45 28.12
C ILE A 22 -4.28 -0.61 28.20
N GLY A 23 -4.54 -1.74 28.84
CA GLY A 23 -3.69 -2.94 28.73
C GLY A 23 -3.51 -3.41 27.28
N LYS A 24 -4.50 -3.22 26.40
CA LYS A 24 -4.33 -3.42 24.94
C LYS A 24 -3.39 -2.40 24.32
N PHE A 25 -3.43 -1.13 24.74
CA PHE A 25 -2.52 -0.07 24.26
C PHE A 25 -1.06 -0.32 24.64
N LEU A 26 -0.80 -0.86 25.83
CA LEU A 26 0.56 -1.21 26.29
C LEU A 26 1.03 -2.59 25.80
N ALA A 27 0.13 -3.57 25.67
CA ALA A 27 0.42 -4.84 25.00
C ALA A 27 0.63 -4.66 23.48
N LEU A 28 0.15 -3.55 22.90
CA LEU A 28 0.41 -3.14 21.52
C LEU A 28 1.86 -2.69 21.30
N GLY A 29 2.59 -2.25 22.35
CA GLY A 29 4.01 -1.91 22.26
C GLY A 29 4.91 -3.10 21.86
N HIS A 30 4.46 -4.33 22.11
CA HIS A 30 5.18 -5.57 21.75
C HIS A 30 4.60 -6.32 20.55
N ARG A 31 3.41 -5.95 20.04
CA ARG A 31 2.84 -6.58 18.84
C ARG A 31 3.35 -5.89 17.58
N LYS A 32 4.67 -6.02 17.41
CA LYS A 32 5.42 -5.83 16.17
C LYS A 32 5.07 -4.55 15.41
N ASN A 33 5.94 -3.56 15.54
CA ASN A 33 6.80 -3.00 14.50
C ASN A 33 6.56 -3.32 12.98
N GLU A 34 5.72 -4.27 12.58
CA GLU A 34 5.45 -4.69 11.20
C GLU A 34 5.00 -3.53 10.30
N GLU A 35 4.16 -2.61 10.80
CA GLU A 35 3.68 -1.46 10.04
C GLU A 35 4.83 -0.51 9.72
N ILE A 36 5.52 0.04 10.73
CA ILE A 36 6.66 0.93 10.51
C ILE A 36 7.82 0.22 9.80
N THR A 37 8.05 -1.06 10.07
CA THR A 37 9.05 -1.87 9.34
C THR A 37 8.67 -1.99 7.86
N SER A 38 7.40 -2.16 7.52
CA SER A 38 6.95 -2.19 6.12
C SER A 38 7.17 -0.85 5.42
N VAL A 39 6.97 0.26 6.13
CA VAL A 39 7.30 1.61 5.65
C VAL A 39 8.81 1.70 5.42
N CYS A 40 9.65 1.37 6.41
CA CYS A 40 11.11 1.42 6.27
C CYS A 40 11.63 0.55 5.11
N ILE A 41 11.12 -0.68 4.93
CA ILE A 41 11.47 -1.52 3.77
C ILE A 41 11.14 -0.81 2.46
N SER A 42 9.94 -0.25 2.36
CA SER A 42 9.48 0.42 1.14
C SER A 42 10.24 1.73 0.87
N MET A 43 10.65 2.43 1.93
CA MET A 43 11.46 3.63 1.82
C MET A 43 12.91 3.32 1.47
N LEU A 44 13.46 2.18 1.87
CA LEU A 44 14.77 1.71 1.38
C LEU A 44 14.71 1.33 -0.11
N HIS A 45 13.61 0.71 -0.56
CA HIS A 45 13.37 0.49 -1.99
C HIS A 45 13.22 1.83 -2.73
N TYR A 46 12.43 2.77 -2.18
CA TYR A 46 12.28 4.13 -2.72
C TYR A 46 13.62 4.87 -2.84
N ASN A 47 14.50 4.73 -1.83
CA ASN A 47 15.85 5.30 -1.85
C ASN A 47 16.68 4.79 -3.04
N SER A 48 16.54 3.53 -3.42
CA SER A 48 17.24 2.99 -4.60
C SER A 48 16.77 3.60 -5.93
N LEU A 49 15.56 4.17 -5.96
CA LEU A 49 14.95 4.75 -7.15
C LEU A 49 15.13 6.28 -7.22
N TYR A 50 15.09 6.97 -6.08
CA TYR A 50 15.01 8.43 -6.01
C TYR A 50 16.12 9.08 -5.16
N GLY A 51 16.92 8.30 -4.43
CA GLY A 51 18.00 8.79 -3.59
C GLY A 51 17.59 9.19 -2.16
N ILE A 52 18.59 9.55 -1.37
CA ILE A 52 18.48 9.69 0.09
C ILE A 52 17.64 10.90 0.47
N GLN A 53 17.87 12.06 -0.16
CA GLN A 53 17.17 13.30 0.17
C GLN A 53 15.66 13.17 -0.08
N ASP A 54 15.27 12.71 -1.27
CA ASP A 54 13.87 12.44 -1.62
C ASP A 54 13.22 11.44 -0.66
N THR A 55 13.98 10.44 -0.21
CA THR A 55 13.51 9.44 0.77
C THR A 55 13.17 10.09 2.11
N ILE A 56 14.07 10.94 2.64
CA ILE A 56 13.89 11.61 3.93
C ILE A 56 12.71 12.58 3.87
N GLU A 57 12.60 13.37 2.80
CA GLU A 57 11.47 14.31 2.62
C GLU A 57 10.15 13.57 2.50
N THR A 58 10.12 12.49 1.72
CA THR A 58 8.91 11.69 1.52
C THR A 58 8.47 11.02 2.82
N LEU A 59 9.40 10.53 3.63
CA LEU A 59 9.13 9.87 4.90
C LEU A 59 8.35 10.77 5.88
N LYS A 60 8.62 12.09 5.87
CA LYS A 60 7.90 13.09 6.68
C LYS A 60 6.42 13.20 6.34
N THR A 61 6.04 12.83 5.13
CA THR A 61 4.66 12.90 4.65
C THR A 61 3.84 11.65 4.99
N ILE A 62 4.47 10.57 5.44
CA ILE A 62 3.81 9.30 5.71
C ILE A 62 3.25 9.32 7.13
N THR A 63 2.00 8.90 7.30
CA THR A 63 1.36 8.74 8.61
C THR A 63 0.92 7.30 8.82
N ILE A 64 0.94 6.85 10.08
CA ILE A 64 0.35 5.59 10.52
C ILE A 64 -0.83 5.96 11.43
N GLY A 65 -2.05 5.79 10.91
CA GLY A 65 -3.23 6.41 11.50
C GLY A 65 -3.15 7.93 11.41
N SER A 66 -3.24 8.60 12.57
CA SER A 66 -3.10 10.06 12.71
C SER A 66 -1.70 10.51 13.13
N ILE A 67 -0.77 9.58 13.37
CA ILE A 67 0.55 9.88 13.92
C ILE A 67 1.59 9.85 12.79
N SER A 68 2.53 10.79 12.82
CA SER A 68 3.65 10.85 11.88
C SER A 68 4.56 9.64 12.04
N THR A 69 5.02 9.10 10.90
CA THR A 69 6.00 8.01 10.86
C THR A 69 7.31 8.37 11.57
N GLU A 70 7.66 9.66 11.65
CA GLU A 70 8.88 10.10 12.35
C GLU A 70 8.84 9.81 13.84
N VAL A 71 7.67 9.97 14.48
CA VAL A 71 7.47 9.66 15.90
C VAL A 71 7.70 8.16 16.13
N PHE A 72 7.10 7.33 15.27
CA PHE A 72 7.30 5.87 15.34
C PHE A 72 8.75 5.49 15.14
N ILE A 73 9.45 6.08 14.17
CA ILE A 73 10.86 5.74 13.94
C ILE A 73 11.69 5.99 15.18
N ARG A 74 11.50 7.13 15.86
CA ARG A 74 12.26 7.47 17.07
C ARG A 74 11.99 6.46 18.19
N ASP A 75 10.72 6.18 18.46
CA ASP A 75 10.27 5.53 19.71
C ASP A 75 10.11 4.00 19.58
N THR A 76 10.28 3.43 18.37
CA THR A 76 10.11 1.99 18.15
C THR A 76 11.41 1.21 18.27
N TYR A 77 11.34 -0.03 18.77
CA TYR A 77 12.44 -1.01 18.76
C TYR A 77 13.13 -1.07 17.38
N GLU A 78 14.45 -1.00 17.35
CA GLU A 78 15.18 -0.86 16.09
C GLU A 78 15.58 -2.21 15.50
N ASN A 79 14.85 -2.69 14.50
CA ASN A 79 15.40 -3.72 13.61
C ASN A 79 16.33 -3.10 12.55
N LYS A 80 17.03 -3.95 11.78
CA LYS A 80 17.97 -3.53 10.74
C LYS A 80 17.42 -2.49 9.74
N TYR A 81 16.13 -2.52 9.42
CA TYR A 81 15.54 -1.56 8.48
C TYR A 81 15.30 -0.21 9.12
N ILE A 82 14.86 -0.20 10.38
CA ILE A 82 14.68 1.03 11.17
C ILE A 82 16.03 1.68 11.44
N LYS A 83 17.04 0.89 11.83
CA LYS A 83 18.42 1.37 11.99
C LYS A 83 18.93 2.03 10.72
N ALA A 84 18.71 1.40 9.56
CA ALA A 84 19.11 1.98 8.28
C ALA A 84 18.40 3.31 8.00
N ILE A 85 17.09 3.41 8.23
CA ILE A 85 16.35 4.67 8.03
C ILE A 85 16.78 5.75 9.03
N LYS A 86 16.94 5.43 10.32
CA LYS A 86 17.47 6.36 11.33
C LYS A 86 18.86 6.86 10.93
N ALA A 87 19.75 5.96 10.52
CA ALA A 87 21.08 6.30 10.05
C ALA A 87 21.06 7.22 8.81
N LEU A 88 20.17 6.96 7.84
CA LEU A 88 20.00 7.85 6.68
C LEU A 88 19.53 9.26 7.08
N LYS A 89 18.66 9.36 8.10
CA LYS A 89 18.22 10.64 8.67
C LYS A 89 19.30 11.35 9.49
N GLY A 90 20.38 10.65 9.86
CA GLY A 90 21.37 11.13 10.81
C GLY A 90 20.91 11.04 12.28
N ASP A 91 19.83 10.32 12.56
CA ASP A 91 19.34 10.06 13.91
C ASP A 91 20.27 9.04 14.61
N PRO A 92 20.46 9.13 15.94
CA PRO A 92 21.19 8.12 16.69
C PRO A 92 20.52 6.74 16.53
N VAL A 93 21.34 5.71 16.34
CA VAL A 93 20.90 4.32 16.35
C VAL A 93 21.49 3.61 17.55
N SER A 94 20.70 2.73 18.13
CA SER A 94 21.16 1.86 19.18
C SER A 94 22.13 0.81 18.64
N SER A 95 23.24 0.57 19.34
CA SER A 95 24.20 -0.50 19.01
C SER A 95 23.67 -1.92 19.26
N HIS A 96 22.43 -2.07 19.75
CA HIS A 96 21.97 -3.36 20.26
C HIS A 96 21.93 -4.46 19.20
N VAL A 97 22.36 -5.66 19.55
CA VAL A 97 22.25 -6.88 18.73
C VAL A 97 21.51 -7.92 19.55
N GLU A 98 20.49 -8.55 18.99
CA GLU A 98 19.73 -9.59 19.68
C GLU A 98 20.07 -10.97 19.11
N ILE A 99 20.50 -11.89 19.99
CA ILE A 99 20.70 -13.31 19.65
C ILE A 99 19.86 -14.15 20.62
N ARG A 100 18.73 -14.66 20.12
CA ARG A 100 17.67 -15.29 20.91
C ARG A 100 17.15 -14.34 22.00
N ASN A 101 17.24 -14.70 23.27
CA ASN A 101 16.73 -13.92 24.40
C ASN A 101 17.85 -13.15 25.12
N VAL A 102 18.96 -12.90 24.42
CA VAL A 102 20.12 -12.14 24.93
C VAL A 102 20.30 -10.92 24.05
N ILE A 103 20.28 -9.75 24.68
CA ILE A 103 20.50 -8.46 24.03
C ILE A 103 21.95 -8.06 24.34
N PHE A 104 22.70 -7.70 23.30
CA PHE A 104 24.09 -7.29 23.36
C PHE A 104 24.22 -5.81 23.03
N HIS A 105 25.06 -5.08 23.76
CA HIS A 105 25.37 -3.67 23.57
C HIS A 105 26.90 -3.53 23.43
N PRO A 106 27.43 -3.67 22.21
CA PRO A 106 28.86 -3.52 21.95
C PRO A 106 29.32 -2.09 22.21
N VAL A 107 30.43 -1.93 22.92
CA VAL A 107 31.06 -0.64 23.18
C VAL A 107 31.87 -0.22 21.95
N PRO A 108 31.65 0.99 21.39
CA PRO A 108 32.39 1.46 20.23
C PRO A 108 33.88 1.49 20.55
N THR A 109 34.65 0.77 19.73
CA THR A 109 36.09 0.62 19.86
C THR A 109 36.71 0.51 18.48
N ASN A 110 38.02 0.70 18.37
CA ASN A 110 38.71 0.61 17.08
C ASN A 110 38.88 -0.87 16.69
N LEU A 111 37.90 -1.39 15.95
CA LEU A 111 37.90 -2.75 15.42
C LEU A 111 38.24 -2.79 13.94
N THR A 112 38.89 -3.86 13.53
CA THR A 112 39.17 -4.18 12.13
C THR A 112 38.30 -5.37 11.70
N SER A 113 37.60 -5.24 10.57
CA SER A 113 36.74 -6.30 10.05
C SER A 113 37.49 -7.13 9.00
N GLN A 114 37.49 -8.45 9.13
CA GLN A 114 38.02 -9.37 8.14
C GLN A 114 36.94 -10.37 7.70
N MET A 115 36.84 -10.61 6.39
CA MET A 115 35.98 -11.67 5.88
C MET A 115 36.61 -13.05 6.14
N SER A 116 35.80 -13.95 6.70
CA SER A 116 36.11 -15.37 6.93
C SER A 116 35.06 -16.24 6.25
N THR A 117 35.38 -17.51 6.05
CA THR A 117 34.51 -18.46 5.35
C THR A 117 34.27 -19.68 6.22
N THR A 118 33.02 -20.16 6.27
CA THR A 118 32.68 -21.42 6.93
C THR A 118 33.14 -22.63 6.12
N ALA A 119 33.15 -23.82 6.74
CA ALA A 119 33.44 -25.09 6.06
C ALA A 119 32.55 -25.37 4.83
N ASP A 120 31.35 -24.78 4.76
CA ASP A 120 30.40 -24.92 3.64
C ASP A 120 30.46 -23.75 2.64
N GLY A 121 31.42 -22.82 2.78
CA GLY A 121 31.62 -21.70 1.84
C GLY A 121 30.78 -20.45 2.14
N TYR A 122 30.16 -20.33 3.31
CA TYR A 122 29.43 -19.10 3.68
C TYR A 122 30.40 -18.03 4.19
N ASN A 123 30.38 -16.85 3.58
CA ASN A 123 31.20 -15.72 3.97
C ASN A 123 30.56 -14.97 5.16
N TYR A 124 31.33 -14.75 6.23
CA TYR A 124 30.94 -13.94 7.39
C TYR A 124 32.07 -12.98 7.78
N THR A 125 31.72 -11.94 8.54
CA THR A 125 32.69 -10.94 9.01
C THR A 125 33.12 -11.27 10.44
N LYS A 126 34.44 -11.35 10.67
CA LYS A 126 35.07 -11.51 12.00
C LYS A 126 35.68 -10.16 12.39
N MET A 127 35.44 -9.72 13.63
CA MET A 127 35.94 -8.43 14.14
C MET A 127 37.19 -8.65 14.99
N TYR A 128 38.29 -8.00 14.64
CA TYR A 128 39.57 -8.07 15.33
C TYR A 128 39.84 -6.77 16.09
N GLY A 129 40.34 -6.89 17.31
CA GLY A 129 40.48 -5.80 18.28
C GLY A 129 39.77 -6.14 19.59
N ASN A 130 40.21 -5.52 20.68
CA ASN A 130 39.62 -5.77 21.99
C ASN A 130 38.30 -5.00 22.11
N GLU A 131 37.18 -5.73 22.06
CA GLU A 131 35.83 -5.20 22.21
C GLU A 131 35.23 -5.61 23.56
N LYS A 132 34.64 -4.65 24.27
CA LYS A 132 33.82 -4.92 25.46
C LYS A 132 32.35 -4.86 25.04
N VAL A 133 31.57 -5.85 25.45
CA VAL A 133 30.16 -5.99 25.06
C VAL A 133 29.32 -6.22 26.31
N TYR A 134 28.42 -5.29 26.59
CA TYR A 134 27.42 -5.44 27.63
C TYR A 134 26.30 -6.36 27.15
N PHE A 135 25.66 -7.11 28.05
CA PHE A 135 24.51 -7.92 27.68
C PHE A 135 23.43 -7.97 28.77
N ILE A 136 22.20 -8.21 28.33
CA ILE A 136 21.04 -8.41 29.19
C ILE A 136 20.38 -9.74 28.82
N VAL A 137 20.16 -10.60 29.80
CA VAL A 137 19.50 -11.90 29.64
C VAL A 137 18.49 -12.10 30.76
N LYS A 138 17.20 -12.17 30.43
CA LYS A 138 16.11 -12.31 31.43
C LYS A 138 16.19 -11.28 32.58
N GLY A 139 16.61 -10.04 32.27
CA GLY A 139 16.79 -8.97 33.26
C GLY A 139 18.12 -9.00 34.03
N VAL A 140 18.94 -10.04 33.85
CA VAL A 140 20.29 -10.13 34.42
C VAL A 140 21.27 -9.41 33.50
N LYS A 141 22.06 -8.53 34.11
CA LYS A 141 23.06 -7.71 33.43
C LYS A 141 24.44 -8.35 33.51
N GLY A 142 25.24 -8.17 32.47
CA GLY A 142 26.62 -8.64 32.41
C GLY A 142 27.42 -7.94 31.31
N TYR A 143 28.70 -8.28 31.20
CA TYR A 143 29.52 -7.94 30.05
C TYR A 143 30.52 -9.05 29.75
N PHE A 144 31.06 -9.07 28.54
CA PHE A 144 32.26 -9.83 28.22
C PHE A 144 33.21 -8.99 27.40
N SER A 145 34.47 -9.39 27.37
CA SER A 145 35.51 -8.80 26.54
C SER A 145 36.05 -9.88 25.60
N HIS A 146 36.27 -9.54 24.33
CA HIS A 146 36.81 -10.47 23.34
C HIS A 146 37.73 -9.79 22.33
N ASN A 147 38.53 -10.60 21.65
CA ASN A 147 39.28 -10.24 20.45
C ASN A 147 39.07 -11.34 19.41
N ALA A 148 38.38 -11.02 18.33
CA ALA A 148 37.88 -12.02 17.40
C ALA A 148 37.01 -13.06 18.12
N ASP A 149 37.37 -14.34 18.04
CA ASP A 149 36.70 -15.47 18.68
C ASP A 149 37.26 -15.84 20.07
N ALA A 150 38.32 -15.15 20.51
CA ALA A 150 38.90 -15.34 21.82
C ALA A 150 38.15 -14.48 22.85
N ILE A 151 37.48 -15.12 23.79
CA ILE A 151 36.83 -14.47 24.92
C ILE A 151 37.86 -14.37 26.05
N SER A 152 38.12 -13.16 26.54
CA SER A 152 39.11 -12.93 27.60
C SER A 152 38.48 -12.90 29.00
N GLU A 153 37.26 -12.37 29.10
CA GLU A 153 36.54 -12.16 30.37
C GLU A 153 35.04 -12.23 30.14
N ILE A 154 34.29 -12.80 31.08
CA ILE A 154 32.84 -12.76 31.17
C ILE A 154 32.49 -12.39 32.60
N LYS A 155 31.78 -11.28 32.81
CA LYS A 155 31.27 -10.89 34.12
C LYS A 155 29.74 -10.85 34.07
N ILE A 156 29.07 -11.54 35.00
CA ILE A 156 27.60 -11.58 35.07
C ILE A 156 27.11 -11.37 36.50
N ASN A 157 25.99 -10.67 36.65
CA ASN A 157 25.33 -10.57 37.94
C ASN A 157 24.86 -11.96 38.40
N LYS A 158 24.81 -12.17 39.72
CA LYS A 158 24.25 -13.38 40.33
C LYS A 158 22.86 -13.68 39.73
N CYS A 159 22.70 -14.92 39.25
CA CYS A 159 21.52 -15.34 38.51
C CYS A 159 21.38 -16.85 38.48
N ASP A 160 20.18 -17.36 38.18
CA ASP A 160 19.95 -18.79 38.10
C ASP A 160 20.92 -19.49 37.13
N PRO A 161 21.39 -20.73 37.45
CA PRO A 161 22.24 -21.52 36.55
C PRO A 161 21.68 -21.67 35.13
N ASN A 162 20.36 -21.68 34.98
CA ASN A 162 19.70 -21.75 33.68
C ASN A 162 19.91 -20.49 32.83
N THR A 163 20.08 -19.34 33.46
CA THR A 163 20.41 -18.08 32.79
C THR A 163 21.83 -18.14 32.21
N ILE A 164 22.79 -18.69 32.97
CA ILE A 164 24.16 -18.94 32.50
C ILE A 164 24.17 -19.88 31.29
N LYS A 165 23.42 -20.99 31.35
CA LYS A 165 23.29 -21.98 30.25
C LYS A 165 22.72 -21.39 28.96
N VAL A 166 21.87 -20.37 29.07
CA VAL A 166 21.31 -19.65 27.91
C VAL A 166 22.27 -18.57 27.39
N MET A 167 22.94 -17.88 28.31
CA MET A 167 23.81 -16.74 28.01
C MET A 167 25.10 -17.17 27.27
N LEU A 168 25.82 -18.16 27.80
CA LEU A 168 27.15 -18.52 27.28
C LEU A 168 27.14 -18.91 25.80
N PRO A 169 26.20 -19.72 25.28
CA PRO A 169 26.13 -20.02 23.85
C PRO A 169 25.85 -18.79 22.98
N SER A 170 25.06 -17.83 23.47
CA SER A 170 24.80 -16.58 22.75
C SER A 170 26.05 -15.69 22.71
N VAL A 171 26.83 -15.63 23.81
CA VAL A 171 28.13 -14.92 23.84
C VAL A 171 29.11 -15.55 22.84
N ALA A 172 29.28 -16.87 22.86
CA ALA A 172 30.15 -17.56 21.90
C ALA A 172 29.72 -17.34 20.44
N THR A 173 28.40 -17.28 20.20
CA THR A 173 27.83 -17.00 18.88
C THR A 173 28.05 -15.54 18.45
N PHE A 174 27.97 -14.58 19.37
CA PHE A 174 28.29 -13.18 19.11
C PHE A 174 29.75 -13.03 18.64
N CYS A 175 30.70 -13.66 19.35
CA CYS A 175 32.12 -13.64 19.00
C CYS A 175 32.48 -14.47 17.76
N CYS A 176 31.49 -15.07 17.08
CA CYS A 176 31.71 -15.99 15.95
C CYS A 176 32.66 -17.16 16.28
N LYS A 177 32.65 -17.62 17.55
CA LYS A 177 33.59 -18.65 18.03
C LYS A 177 33.36 -19.96 17.30
N ASN A 178 34.42 -20.46 16.65
CA ASN A 178 34.42 -21.70 15.85
C ASN A 178 33.44 -21.69 14.66
N PHE A 179 33.08 -20.53 14.11
CA PHE A 179 32.21 -20.48 12.93
C PHE A 179 32.83 -21.15 11.70
N GLU A 180 34.16 -21.09 11.56
CA GLU A 180 34.93 -21.71 10.48
C GLU A 180 34.72 -23.22 10.33
N ILE A 181 34.53 -23.94 11.45
CA ILE A 181 34.33 -25.41 11.43
C ILE A 181 32.85 -25.81 11.26
N LEU A 182 31.91 -24.87 11.38
CA LEU A 182 30.49 -25.15 11.30
C LEU A 182 30.02 -25.19 9.83
N LYS A 183 29.31 -26.26 9.47
CA LYS A 183 28.73 -26.44 8.14
C LYS A 183 27.41 -25.68 8.01
N ALA A 184 27.40 -24.47 7.45
CA ALA A 184 26.16 -23.73 7.18
C ALA A 184 26.25 -22.86 5.92
N LYS A 185 25.13 -22.73 5.20
CA LYS A 185 24.99 -21.93 3.97
C LYS A 185 24.36 -20.54 4.17
N THR A 186 23.94 -20.22 5.40
CA THR A 186 23.28 -18.94 5.73
C THR A 186 23.64 -18.54 7.16
N TYR A 187 23.72 -17.24 7.43
CA TYR A 187 24.02 -16.72 8.77
C TYR A 187 23.06 -17.25 9.86
N THR A 188 21.75 -17.28 9.61
CA THR A 188 20.76 -17.76 10.59
C THR A 188 21.02 -19.21 10.99
N LYS A 189 21.21 -20.11 10.01
CA LYS A 189 21.58 -21.51 10.28
C LYS A 189 22.93 -21.64 10.98
N LEU A 190 23.88 -20.75 10.68
CA LEU A 190 25.19 -20.73 11.33
C LEU A 190 25.05 -20.38 12.81
N GLN A 191 24.27 -19.35 13.15
CA GLN A 191 23.94 -18.99 14.53
C GLN A 191 23.22 -20.14 15.25
N GLU A 192 22.22 -20.77 14.63
CA GLU A 192 21.51 -21.91 15.22
C GLU A 192 22.45 -23.08 15.54
N LYS A 193 23.32 -23.46 14.59
CA LYS A 193 24.30 -24.54 14.77
C LYS A 193 25.33 -24.20 15.84
N SER A 194 25.81 -22.96 15.85
CA SER A 194 26.72 -22.45 16.88
C SER A 194 26.10 -22.60 18.27
N ILE A 195 24.86 -22.16 18.45
CA ILE A 195 24.19 -22.24 19.74
C ILE A 195 24.00 -23.70 20.17
N ILE A 196 23.58 -24.60 19.27
CA ILE A 196 23.43 -26.03 19.60
C ILE A 196 24.77 -26.65 20.01
N TYR A 197 25.85 -26.33 19.30
CA TYR A 197 27.20 -26.82 19.60
C TYR A 197 27.65 -26.32 20.98
N TRP A 198 27.54 -25.02 21.22
CA TRP A 198 28.01 -24.40 22.45
C TRP A 198 27.14 -24.72 23.67
N SER A 199 25.84 -24.99 23.49
CA SER A 199 24.99 -25.50 24.58
C SER A 199 25.45 -26.84 25.15
N LYS A 200 26.22 -27.64 24.39
CA LYS A 200 26.79 -28.91 24.87
C LYS A 200 28.19 -28.76 25.47
N ASN A 201 28.91 -27.69 25.11
CA ASN A 201 30.31 -27.48 25.46
C ASN A 201 30.51 -26.14 26.21
N LEU A 202 29.69 -25.90 27.24
CA LEU A 202 29.71 -24.63 27.98
C LEU A 202 31.05 -24.35 28.69
N HIS A 203 31.68 -25.42 29.19
CA HIS A 203 32.95 -25.35 29.94
C HIS A 203 34.10 -24.81 29.09
N ASP A 204 34.12 -25.11 27.79
CA ASP A 204 35.12 -24.62 26.84
C ASP A 204 35.00 -23.11 26.56
N ILE A 205 33.80 -22.54 26.69
CA ILE A 205 33.58 -21.09 26.53
C ILE A 205 34.25 -20.34 27.67
N VAL A 206 34.20 -20.92 28.88
CA VAL A 206 34.75 -20.38 30.11
C VAL A 206 36.23 -20.75 30.29
N GLY A 207 36.75 -21.71 29.51
CA GLY A 207 38.15 -22.13 29.54
C GLY A 207 38.49 -23.05 30.72
N VAL A 208 37.57 -23.91 31.13
CA VAL A 208 37.78 -24.85 32.26
C VAL A 208 37.39 -26.28 31.89
N GLN A 209 37.86 -27.26 32.67
CA GLN A 209 37.44 -28.65 32.52
C GLN A 209 35.95 -28.82 32.85
N GLU A 210 35.26 -29.68 32.09
CA GLU A 210 33.83 -29.96 32.26
C GLU A 210 33.45 -30.33 33.70
N LYS A 211 34.27 -31.16 34.37
CA LYS A 211 34.04 -31.58 35.75
C LYS A 211 34.03 -30.39 36.73
N ILE A 212 34.88 -29.39 36.52
CA ILE A 212 34.96 -28.19 37.37
C ILE A 212 33.72 -27.32 37.15
N PHE A 213 33.34 -27.13 35.88
CA PHE A 213 32.16 -26.36 35.52
C PHE A 213 30.85 -26.98 36.06
N ASN A 214 30.69 -28.29 35.91
CA ASN A 214 29.52 -29.00 36.41
C ASN A 214 29.44 -28.95 37.95
N LYS A 215 30.57 -29.05 38.65
CA LYS A 215 30.61 -28.86 40.12
C LYS A 215 30.14 -27.46 40.53
N LEU A 216 30.57 -26.42 39.82
CA LEU A 216 30.09 -25.06 40.07
C LEU A 216 28.58 -24.98 39.87
N LEU A 217 28.03 -25.47 38.75
CA LEU A 217 26.59 -25.40 38.50
C LEU A 217 25.73 -26.15 39.53
N ILE A 218 26.25 -27.23 40.14
CA ILE A 218 25.55 -27.99 41.18
C ILE A 218 25.60 -27.26 42.52
N ASN A 219 26.76 -26.65 42.85
CA ASN A 219 27.00 -26.02 44.15
C ASN A 219 26.71 -24.51 44.15
N TYR A 220 26.32 -23.94 43.02
CA TYR A 220 26.11 -22.51 42.87
C TYR A 220 24.87 -22.08 43.63
N ASP A 221 25.07 -21.24 44.64
CA ASP A 221 24.02 -20.61 45.42
C ASP A 221 24.00 -19.11 45.16
N VAL A 222 22.86 -18.63 44.66
CA VAL A 222 22.59 -17.21 44.35
C VAL A 222 22.59 -16.36 45.62
N SER A 223 22.26 -16.95 46.78
CA SER A 223 22.14 -16.25 48.06
C SER A 223 23.48 -16.01 48.75
N ASN A 224 24.53 -16.72 48.33
CA ASN A 224 25.88 -16.52 48.87
C ASN A 224 26.36 -15.09 48.55
N GLU A 225 27.01 -14.42 49.51
CA GLU A 225 27.53 -13.05 49.34
C GLU A 225 28.83 -13.01 48.51
N ASP A 226 29.60 -14.10 48.49
CA ASP A 226 30.87 -14.17 47.79
C ASP A 226 30.73 -14.17 46.26
N ASP A 227 31.76 -13.64 45.59
CA ASP A 227 31.91 -13.71 44.14
C ASP A 227 32.42 -15.09 43.72
N TYR A 228 31.84 -15.66 42.66
CA TYR A 228 32.30 -16.94 42.10
C TYR A 228 33.18 -16.69 40.89
N ASN A 229 34.44 -17.12 40.97
CA ASN A 229 35.40 -17.04 39.87
C ASN A 229 35.66 -18.44 39.29
N ILE A 230 35.48 -18.59 37.98
CA ILE A 230 35.72 -19.84 37.26
C ILE A 230 36.24 -19.55 35.85
N GLY A 231 37.50 -19.89 35.58
CA GLY A 231 38.14 -19.62 34.29
C GLY A 231 38.04 -18.14 33.91
N HIS A 232 37.48 -17.88 32.73
CA HIS A 232 37.21 -16.52 32.22
C HIS A 232 35.95 -15.88 32.81
N MET A 233 35.15 -16.59 33.63
CA MET A 233 33.86 -16.11 34.12
C MET A 233 33.90 -15.71 35.60
N THR A 234 33.38 -14.52 35.90
CA THR A 234 33.13 -14.03 37.25
C THR A 234 31.64 -13.77 37.44
N ILE A 235 31.05 -14.38 38.47
CA ILE A 235 29.66 -14.16 38.88
C ILE A 235 29.68 -13.33 40.17
N THR A 236 29.07 -12.15 40.13
CA THR A 236 29.20 -11.14 41.19
C THR A 236 27.86 -10.48 41.51
N SER A 237 27.75 -9.80 42.65
CA SER A 237 26.53 -9.08 43.05
C SER A 237 26.33 -7.75 42.32
N GLY A 238 27.38 -7.17 41.73
CA GLY A 238 27.32 -5.85 41.10
C GLY A 238 28.17 -5.72 39.83
N ILE A 239 27.56 -5.20 38.77
CA ILE A 239 28.22 -4.88 37.51
C ILE A 239 27.98 -3.43 37.16
N ASP A 240 29.07 -2.71 36.89
CA ASP A 240 29.01 -1.40 36.25
C ASP A 240 28.58 -1.56 34.80
N PHE A 241 27.29 -1.33 34.55
CA PHE A 241 26.60 -1.60 33.30
C PHE A 241 26.19 -0.29 32.62
N GLN A 242 26.59 -0.12 31.36
CA GLN A 242 26.24 1.06 30.56
C GLN A 242 25.31 0.63 29.40
N GLU A 243 24.03 1.02 29.49
CA GLU A 243 22.95 0.55 28.61
C GLU A 243 22.82 1.38 27.31
N ASN A 244 23.14 2.67 27.39
CA ASN A 244 22.84 3.63 26.33
C ASN A 244 24.05 3.91 25.46
N ILE A 245 24.30 2.99 24.53
CA ILE A 245 25.26 3.18 23.46
C ILE A 245 24.49 3.47 22.18
N GLU A 246 23.96 4.70 22.13
CA GLU A 246 23.47 5.28 20.89
C GLU A 246 24.65 5.86 20.11
N GLN A 247 24.63 5.67 18.79
CA GLN A 247 25.70 6.14 17.92
C GLN A 247 25.09 6.79 16.69
N ARG A 248 25.68 7.91 16.27
CA ARG A 248 25.39 8.47 14.95
C ARG A 248 26.26 7.76 13.93
N LEU A 249 25.62 7.27 12.88
CA LEU A 249 26.28 6.59 11.78
C LEU A 249 26.36 7.51 10.57
N TYR A 250 27.40 7.32 9.77
CA TYR A 250 27.50 7.91 8.44
C TYR A 250 27.53 6.79 7.38
N LEU A 251 27.01 7.09 6.19
CA LEU A 251 26.98 6.15 5.06
C LEU A 251 28.21 6.36 4.16
N ARG A 252 28.95 5.29 3.86
CA ARG A 252 30.02 5.28 2.85
C ARG A 252 29.79 4.11 1.90
N GLY A 253 29.52 4.43 0.64
CA GLY A 253 29.09 3.43 -0.35
C GLY A 253 27.76 2.79 0.07
N THR A 254 27.76 1.48 0.31
CA THR A 254 26.57 0.72 0.75
C THR A 254 26.62 0.31 2.21
N SER A 255 27.51 0.90 3.01
CA SER A 255 27.77 0.47 4.38
C SER A 255 27.76 1.65 5.35
N PHE A 256 27.19 1.43 6.52
CA PHE A 256 27.15 2.40 7.61
C PHE A 256 28.34 2.20 8.52
N TYR A 257 28.93 3.32 8.94
CA TYR A 257 30.10 3.38 9.80
C TYR A 257 29.84 4.30 10.99
N THR A 258 30.49 4.01 12.11
CA THR A 258 30.50 4.88 13.30
C THR A 258 31.42 6.09 13.07
N ALA A 259 31.36 7.10 13.94
CA ALA A 259 32.27 8.25 13.89
C ALA A 259 33.76 7.85 13.98
N GLN A 260 34.08 6.69 14.57
CA GLN A 260 35.43 6.12 14.67
C GLN A 260 35.84 5.29 13.44
N ASN A 261 35.10 5.37 12.33
CA ASN A 261 35.30 4.57 11.11
C ASN A 261 35.15 3.04 11.32
N GLN A 262 34.50 2.61 12.40
CA GLN A 262 34.17 1.20 12.62
C GLN A 262 32.99 0.84 11.71
N TRP A 263 33.10 -0.27 10.97
CA TRP A 263 31.98 -0.79 10.20
C TRP A 263 30.85 -1.22 11.14
N TYR A 264 29.63 -0.78 10.88
CA TYR A 264 28.47 -1.08 11.72
C TYR A 264 27.53 -2.08 11.04
N MET A 265 27.04 -1.75 9.84
CA MET A 265 26.18 -2.65 9.07
C MET A 265 26.17 -2.28 7.59
N ASN A 266 25.80 -3.23 6.73
CA ASN A 266 25.46 -2.92 5.34
C ASN A 266 24.04 -2.37 5.24
N MET A 267 23.81 -1.44 4.30
CA MET A 267 22.48 -1.01 3.94
C MET A 267 21.67 -2.24 3.48
N PRO A 268 20.49 -2.51 4.08
CA PRO A 268 19.70 -3.67 3.72
C PRO A 268 19.34 -3.65 2.23
N LYS A 269 19.67 -4.72 1.51
CA LYS A 269 19.28 -4.87 0.10
C LYS A 269 17.78 -5.15 0.04
N VAL A 270 17.01 -4.22 -0.53
CA VAL A 270 15.58 -4.35 -0.75
C VAL A 270 15.31 -4.25 -2.26
N THR A 271 14.90 -5.36 -2.87
CA THR A 271 14.62 -5.43 -4.31
C THR A 271 13.21 -4.99 -4.65
N GLU A 272 12.27 -5.13 -3.71
CA GLU A 272 10.86 -4.75 -3.89
C GLU A 272 10.32 -4.13 -2.60
N GLY A 273 9.48 -3.10 -2.74
CA GLY A 273 8.76 -2.52 -1.61
C GLY A 273 7.71 -3.47 -1.04
N LYS A 274 7.23 -3.18 0.17
CA LYS A 274 6.19 -3.97 0.84
C LYS A 274 4.88 -3.20 0.83
N THR A 275 3.77 -3.85 0.49
CA THR A 275 2.45 -3.22 0.63
C THR A 275 2.18 -2.89 2.10
N TRP A 276 1.73 -1.66 2.34
CA TRP A 276 1.44 -1.10 3.65
C TRP A 276 0.05 -1.50 4.14
N SER A 277 -0.16 -1.42 5.45
CA SER A 277 -1.47 -1.66 6.05
C SER A 277 -2.46 -0.53 5.73
N GLU A 278 -3.75 -0.79 5.90
CA GLU A 278 -4.83 0.20 5.72
C GLU A 278 -4.72 1.44 6.61
N LYS A 279 -3.91 1.38 7.67
CA LYS A 279 -3.69 2.51 8.57
C LYS A 279 -2.67 3.50 8.02
N ILE A 280 -1.81 3.07 7.10
CA ILE A 280 -0.73 3.90 6.58
C ILE A 280 -1.25 4.73 5.42
N ASN A 281 -0.94 6.02 5.43
CA ASN A 281 -1.34 6.95 4.37
C ASN A 281 -0.20 7.91 4.02
N THR A 282 -0.25 8.47 2.82
CA THR A 282 0.67 9.52 2.38
C THR A 282 0.04 10.37 1.26
N PRO A 283 0.23 11.69 1.28
CA PRO A 283 -0.12 12.55 0.15
C PRO A 283 0.87 12.42 -1.02
N ASN A 284 2.05 11.81 -0.83
CA ASN A 284 3.03 11.70 -1.90
C ASN A 284 2.65 10.60 -2.89
N ARG A 285 2.23 11.01 -4.10
CA ARG A 285 1.83 10.12 -5.20
C ARG A 285 2.90 9.09 -5.59
N ARG A 286 4.20 9.39 -5.43
CA ARG A 286 5.28 8.43 -5.77
C ARG A 286 5.29 7.20 -4.85
N CYS A 287 4.73 7.32 -3.65
CA CYS A 287 4.62 6.22 -2.69
C CYS A 287 3.32 5.42 -2.82
N TRP A 288 2.38 5.83 -3.67
CA TRP A 288 1.06 5.22 -3.75
C TRP A 288 1.08 3.77 -4.19
N GLN A 289 2.13 3.33 -4.89
CA GLN A 289 2.33 1.93 -5.24
C GLN A 289 2.55 1.01 -4.03
N TYR A 290 2.90 1.56 -2.87
CA TYR A 290 3.04 0.80 -1.63
C TYR A 290 1.77 0.84 -0.78
N LEU A 291 0.80 1.70 -1.09
CA LEU A 291 -0.40 1.85 -0.28
C LEU A 291 -1.26 0.58 -0.34
N HIS A 292 -2.01 0.38 0.74
CA HIS A 292 -3.07 -0.61 0.73
C HIS A 292 -4.09 -0.28 -0.39
N PRO A 293 -4.58 -1.27 -1.16
CA PRO A 293 -5.55 -1.07 -2.23
C PRO A 293 -6.75 -0.17 -1.85
N LYS A 294 -7.31 -0.32 -0.64
CA LYS A 294 -8.42 0.54 -0.16
C LYS A 294 -8.01 2.00 0.00
N VAL A 295 -6.84 2.25 0.56
CA VAL A 295 -6.32 3.60 0.81
C VAL A 295 -5.94 4.26 -0.52
N LEU A 296 -5.33 3.49 -1.42
CA LEU A 296 -5.00 3.92 -2.77
C LEU A 296 -6.24 4.39 -3.54
N LEU A 297 -7.29 3.56 -3.59
CA LEU A 297 -8.55 3.91 -4.27
C LEU A 297 -9.16 5.17 -3.66
N LYS A 298 -9.17 5.28 -2.33
CA LYS A 298 -9.66 6.46 -1.62
C LYS A 298 -8.89 7.72 -2.01
N ASN A 299 -7.56 7.67 -2.07
CA ASN A 299 -6.72 8.82 -2.40
C ASN A 299 -6.92 9.26 -3.85
N ILE A 300 -6.91 8.32 -4.80
CA ILE A 300 -7.17 8.62 -6.22
C ILE A 300 -8.55 9.22 -6.39
N LEU A 301 -9.59 8.61 -5.81
CA LEU A 301 -10.97 9.07 -5.94
C LEU A 301 -11.15 10.47 -5.35
N ARG A 302 -10.52 10.77 -4.20
CA ARG A 302 -10.54 12.11 -3.62
C ARG A 302 -9.97 13.17 -4.56
N GLU A 303 -8.89 12.87 -5.29
CA GLU A 303 -8.31 13.82 -6.25
C GLU A 303 -9.17 13.97 -7.51
N ILE A 304 -9.62 12.86 -8.11
CA ILE A 304 -10.33 12.94 -9.40
C ILE A 304 -11.75 13.51 -9.28
N VAL A 305 -12.37 13.41 -8.10
CA VAL A 305 -13.67 14.03 -7.80
C VAL A 305 -13.60 15.56 -7.93
N GLN A 306 -12.43 16.18 -7.80
CA GLN A 306 -12.30 17.62 -7.95
C GLN A 306 -12.33 18.08 -9.42
N ILE A 307 -12.20 17.15 -10.37
CA ILE A 307 -12.05 17.42 -11.81
C ILE A 307 -13.03 16.60 -12.68
N ILE A 308 -14.22 16.29 -12.16
CA ILE A 308 -15.24 15.47 -12.87
C ILE A 308 -15.56 16.02 -14.27
N PRO A 309 -15.83 17.32 -14.47
CA PRO A 309 -16.19 17.84 -15.80
C PRO A 309 -15.08 17.57 -16.82
N GLN A 310 -13.82 17.79 -16.42
CA GLN A 310 -12.66 17.54 -17.25
C GLN A 310 -12.50 16.04 -17.58
N ILE A 311 -12.80 15.14 -16.64
CA ILE A 311 -12.76 13.70 -16.89
C ILE A 311 -13.80 13.28 -17.92
N ILE A 312 -15.01 13.84 -17.86
CA ILE A 312 -16.06 13.57 -18.86
C ILE A 312 -15.59 14.04 -20.23
N GLU A 313 -14.99 15.23 -20.34
CA GLU A 313 -14.40 15.70 -21.59
C GLU A 313 -13.26 14.81 -22.09
N ASN A 314 -12.39 14.37 -21.19
CA ASN A 314 -11.28 13.46 -21.51
C ASN A 314 -11.81 12.14 -22.09
N ILE A 315 -12.82 11.53 -21.47
CA ILE A 315 -13.43 10.29 -21.98
C ILE A 315 -14.06 10.52 -23.37
N LYS A 316 -14.73 11.66 -23.60
CA LYS A 316 -15.26 12.03 -24.92
C LYS A 316 -14.17 12.17 -25.98
N ARG A 317 -12.96 12.56 -25.58
CA ARG A 317 -11.76 12.70 -26.42
C ARG A 317 -10.88 11.45 -26.46
N ASP A 318 -11.33 10.32 -25.88
CA ASP A 318 -10.54 9.09 -25.74
C ASP A 318 -9.20 9.28 -24.99
N ILE A 319 -9.15 10.24 -24.07
CA ILE A 319 -8.04 10.48 -23.14
C ILE A 319 -8.33 9.69 -21.85
N TRP A 320 -7.43 8.78 -21.50
CA TRP A 320 -7.60 7.82 -20.38
C TRP A 320 -6.69 8.11 -19.19
N PHE A 321 -6.95 7.43 -18.07
CA PHE A 321 -6.23 7.65 -16.82
C PHE A 321 -4.70 7.43 -16.95
N VAL A 322 -3.92 8.45 -16.57
CA VAL A 322 -2.47 8.52 -16.81
C VAL A 322 -1.67 7.66 -15.82
N ASP A 323 -2.06 7.63 -14.54
CA ASP A 323 -1.33 6.97 -13.44
C ASP A 323 -1.58 5.45 -13.34
N HIS A 324 -1.75 4.82 -14.49
CA HIS A 324 -2.17 3.43 -14.63
C HIS A 324 -1.23 2.41 -14.00
N LYS A 325 0.08 2.67 -13.97
CA LYS A 325 1.06 1.71 -13.41
C LYS A 325 0.78 1.39 -11.94
N ILE A 326 0.33 2.39 -11.17
CA ILE A 326 0.03 2.27 -9.74
C ILE A 326 -1.24 1.44 -9.52
N ILE A 327 -2.25 1.58 -10.39
CA ILE A 327 -3.46 0.74 -10.33
C ILE A 327 -3.17 -0.69 -10.80
N LEU A 328 -2.48 -0.83 -11.94
CA LEU A 328 -2.24 -2.13 -12.55
C LEU A 328 -1.33 -3.03 -11.71
N SER A 329 -0.42 -2.47 -10.89
CA SER A 329 0.43 -3.26 -9.98
C SER A 329 -0.39 -4.12 -9.02
N HIS A 330 -1.58 -3.67 -8.63
CA HIS A 330 -2.50 -4.40 -7.76
C HIS A 330 -3.44 -5.36 -8.50
N ILE A 331 -3.47 -5.35 -9.84
CA ILE A 331 -4.28 -6.25 -10.65
C ILE A 331 -3.43 -7.41 -11.13
N ILE A 332 -3.95 -8.64 -10.98
CA ILE A 332 -3.30 -9.86 -11.48
C ILE A 332 -3.03 -9.70 -12.99
N PRO A 333 -1.80 -9.92 -13.47
CA PRO A 333 -1.39 -9.64 -14.86
C PRO A 333 -2.37 -10.15 -15.93
N ARG A 334 -2.86 -11.39 -15.80
CA ARG A 334 -3.80 -12.01 -16.75
C ARG A 334 -5.17 -11.33 -16.85
N HIS A 335 -5.56 -10.50 -15.88
CA HIS A 335 -6.86 -9.81 -15.89
C HIS A 335 -6.75 -8.34 -16.37
N ARG A 336 -5.55 -7.77 -16.43
CA ARG A 336 -5.33 -6.33 -16.67
C ARG A 336 -6.02 -5.84 -17.94
N ASP A 337 -5.81 -6.52 -19.07
CA ASP A 337 -6.38 -6.12 -20.35
C ASP A 337 -7.92 -6.13 -20.34
N GLY A 338 -8.52 -7.19 -19.80
CA GLY A 338 -9.97 -7.31 -19.74
C GLY A 338 -10.60 -6.29 -18.79
N VAL A 339 -9.92 -5.96 -17.68
CA VAL A 339 -10.35 -4.91 -16.74
C VAL A 339 -10.32 -3.53 -17.41
N VAL A 340 -9.23 -3.19 -18.10
CA VAL A 340 -9.09 -1.91 -18.81
C VAL A 340 -10.14 -1.77 -19.91
N GLN A 341 -10.32 -2.80 -20.73
CA GLN A 341 -11.32 -2.79 -21.81
C GLN A 341 -12.73 -2.62 -21.26
N LYS A 342 -13.08 -3.38 -20.21
CA LYS A 342 -14.39 -3.28 -19.57
C LYS A 342 -14.62 -1.89 -18.99
N ALA A 343 -13.65 -1.35 -18.25
CA ALA A 343 -13.72 -0.01 -17.67
C ALA A 343 -13.97 1.08 -18.73
N ARG A 344 -13.26 1.04 -19.87
CA ARG A 344 -13.46 1.99 -20.98
C ARG A 344 -14.85 1.91 -21.58
N VAL A 345 -15.36 0.69 -21.80
CA VAL A 345 -16.73 0.49 -22.30
C VAL A 345 -17.74 1.09 -21.33
N LEU A 346 -17.57 0.85 -20.03
CA LEU A 346 -18.48 1.37 -19.00
C LEU A 346 -18.42 2.89 -18.88
N CYS A 347 -17.24 3.51 -18.98
CA CYS A 347 -17.11 4.97 -19.03
C CYS A 347 -17.87 5.56 -20.23
N LYS A 348 -17.70 4.99 -21.43
CA LYS A 348 -18.39 5.46 -22.64
C LYS A 348 -19.91 5.29 -22.52
N GLN A 349 -20.37 4.14 -22.04
CA GLN A 349 -21.79 3.88 -21.81
C GLN A 349 -22.39 4.85 -20.80
N GLY A 350 -21.68 5.13 -19.70
CA GLY A 350 -22.15 6.04 -18.68
C GLY A 350 -22.41 7.46 -19.18
N ILE A 351 -21.60 7.96 -20.13
CA ILE A 351 -21.73 9.32 -20.68
C ILE A 351 -22.89 9.46 -21.69
N ILE A 352 -23.32 8.36 -22.33
CA ILE A 352 -24.39 8.37 -23.34
C ILE A 352 -25.79 8.46 -22.69
N ILE A 353 -25.91 8.16 -21.40
CA ILE A 353 -27.18 8.17 -20.66
C ILE A 353 -27.58 9.62 -20.35
N ASP A 354 -28.88 9.92 -20.49
CA ASP A 354 -29.48 11.26 -20.29
C ASP A 354 -29.21 11.85 -18.89
N GLN A 355 -28.91 10.99 -17.91
CA GLN A 355 -28.44 11.34 -16.56
C GLN A 355 -27.26 10.45 -16.15
N PRO A 356 -26.01 10.85 -16.47
CA PRO A 356 -24.84 10.04 -16.18
C PRO A 356 -24.57 9.98 -14.66
N ASN A 357 -24.45 8.79 -14.09
CA ASN A 357 -23.94 8.63 -12.73
C ASN A 357 -22.44 8.92 -12.68
N SER A 358 -22.10 10.19 -12.44
CA SER A 358 -20.72 10.70 -12.39
C SER A 358 -19.81 9.87 -11.49
N LEU A 359 -20.31 9.35 -10.36
CA LEU A 359 -19.51 8.56 -9.41
C LEU A 359 -19.12 7.20 -9.99
N LYS A 360 -20.05 6.51 -10.66
CA LYS A 360 -19.73 5.25 -11.36
C LYS A 360 -18.73 5.49 -12.48
N ILE A 361 -18.88 6.58 -13.23
CA ILE A 361 -17.96 6.95 -14.31
C ILE A 361 -16.54 7.19 -13.76
N LEU A 362 -16.39 7.93 -12.65
CA LEU A 362 -15.10 8.15 -12.00
C LEU A 362 -14.46 6.84 -11.52
N PHE A 363 -15.26 5.96 -10.92
CA PHE A 363 -14.79 4.65 -10.49
C PHE A 363 -14.31 3.78 -11.64
N TYR A 364 -14.99 3.78 -12.78
CA TYR A 364 -14.50 3.05 -13.95
C TYR A 364 -13.26 3.74 -14.54
N TYR A 365 -13.21 5.07 -14.54
CA TYR A 365 -12.14 5.85 -15.16
C TYR A 365 -10.76 5.50 -14.61
N ILE A 366 -10.62 5.26 -13.30
CA ILE A 366 -9.33 4.90 -12.69
C ILE A 366 -8.73 3.59 -13.23
N PHE A 367 -9.55 2.69 -13.77
CA PHE A 367 -9.12 1.42 -14.35
C PHE A 367 -8.91 1.49 -15.88
N THR A 368 -9.10 2.65 -16.52
CA THR A 368 -8.98 2.81 -17.98
C THR A 368 -7.55 2.97 -18.49
N GLY A 369 -6.61 3.14 -17.56
CA GLY A 369 -5.25 3.51 -17.89
C GLY A 369 -4.47 2.31 -18.45
N TYR A 370 -3.98 2.47 -19.70
CA TYR A 370 -3.05 1.60 -20.46
C TYR A 370 -3.32 1.74 -21.98
N ASN A 371 -2.33 1.94 -22.85
CA ASN A 371 -2.57 2.01 -24.31
C ASN A 371 -2.80 0.62 -24.92
N LEU A 372 -3.97 0.03 -24.68
CA LEU A 372 -4.46 -1.10 -25.47
C LEU A 372 -5.29 -0.60 -26.65
N PRO A 373 -5.06 -1.10 -27.87
CA PRO A 373 -6.08 -1.02 -28.90
C PRO A 373 -7.32 -1.78 -28.40
N LEU A 374 -8.50 -1.17 -28.56
CA LEU A 374 -9.77 -1.83 -28.27
C LEU A 374 -9.83 -3.07 -29.17
N ARG A 375 -9.78 -4.28 -28.59
CA ARG A 375 -10.02 -5.51 -29.34
C ARG A 375 -11.53 -5.69 -29.47
N ASP A 376 -12.00 -6.16 -30.63
CA ASP A 376 -13.44 -6.40 -30.88
C ASP A 376 -14.06 -7.54 -30.05
N ARG A 377 -13.28 -8.18 -29.18
CA ARG A 377 -13.80 -9.23 -28.30
C ARG A 377 -14.53 -8.60 -27.11
N PRO A 378 -15.78 -9.01 -26.83
CA PRO A 378 -16.51 -8.52 -25.66
C PRO A 378 -15.77 -8.90 -24.38
N ALA A 379 -15.35 -7.89 -23.60
CA ALA A 379 -14.77 -8.12 -22.28
C ALA A 379 -15.86 -8.68 -21.35
N THR A 380 -15.74 -9.96 -20.98
CA THR A 380 -16.68 -10.69 -20.12
C THR A 380 -16.36 -10.54 -18.63
N ILE A 381 -15.31 -9.81 -18.26
CA ILE A 381 -14.92 -9.63 -16.85
C ILE A 381 -15.99 -8.81 -16.14
N THR A 382 -16.66 -9.46 -15.18
CA THR A 382 -17.60 -8.83 -14.25
C THR A 382 -16.95 -8.57 -12.90
N THR A 383 -16.06 -9.46 -12.45
CA THR A 383 -15.34 -9.31 -11.18
C THR A 383 -13.84 -9.56 -11.36
N PHE A 384 -13.01 -8.89 -10.56
CA PHE A 384 -11.56 -9.10 -10.54
C PHE A 384 -10.98 -8.85 -9.15
N ARG A 385 -9.77 -9.35 -8.89
CA ARG A 385 -9.02 -9.06 -7.66
C ARG A 385 -8.12 -7.84 -7.85
N PHE A 386 -8.20 -6.93 -6.89
CA PHE A 386 -7.36 -5.73 -6.76
C PHE A 386 -6.63 -5.80 -5.41
N GLY A 387 -5.43 -6.38 -5.44
CA GLY A 387 -4.74 -6.89 -4.27
C GLY A 387 -5.57 -7.97 -3.58
N GLU A 388 -5.87 -7.76 -2.30
CA GLU A 388 -6.72 -8.66 -1.52
C GLU A 388 -8.22 -8.44 -1.75
N ILE A 389 -8.63 -7.29 -2.32
CA ILE A 389 -10.03 -6.91 -2.48
C ILE A 389 -10.61 -7.53 -3.77
N GLN A 390 -11.86 -7.98 -3.71
CA GLN A 390 -12.62 -8.34 -4.90
C GLN A 390 -13.48 -7.16 -5.37
N ILE A 391 -13.23 -6.68 -6.59
CA ILE A 391 -13.97 -5.59 -7.25
C ILE A 391 -14.99 -6.18 -8.21
N ASP A 392 -16.21 -5.67 -8.20
CA ASP A 392 -17.24 -5.94 -9.20
C ASP A 392 -17.55 -4.70 -10.05
N PHE A 393 -17.50 -4.86 -11.37
CA PHE A 393 -17.86 -3.80 -12.30
C PHE A 393 -19.36 -3.56 -12.40
N ASN A 394 -20.18 -4.45 -11.84
CA ASN A 394 -21.63 -4.31 -11.87
C ASN A 394 -22.15 -3.32 -10.84
N LEU A 395 -21.33 -2.93 -9.84
CA LEU A 395 -21.66 -1.93 -8.80
C LEU A 395 -23.11 -2.02 -8.33
N LEU A 396 -23.58 -3.22 -8.00
CA LEU A 396 -24.92 -3.42 -7.45
C LEU A 396 -25.04 -2.61 -6.15
N ARG A 397 -26.27 -2.21 -5.77
CA ARG A 397 -26.61 -1.25 -4.68
C ARG A 397 -25.92 -1.51 -3.31
N TYR A 398 -25.23 -2.64 -3.13
CA TYR A 398 -24.56 -3.10 -1.91
C TYR A 398 -23.10 -3.54 -2.09
N ASP A 399 -22.40 -3.11 -3.13
CA ASP A 399 -21.00 -3.51 -3.33
C ASP A 399 -20.11 -2.96 -2.19
N ALA A 400 -19.32 -3.84 -1.54
CA ALA A 400 -18.64 -3.53 -0.27
C ALA A 400 -17.60 -2.39 -0.39
N ILE A 401 -17.16 -2.08 -1.61
CA ILE A 401 -16.19 -1.04 -1.91
C ILE A 401 -16.86 0.32 -2.13
N LEU A 402 -18.08 0.34 -2.67
CA LEU A 402 -18.84 1.54 -3.01
C LEU A 402 -20.27 1.39 -2.45
N LYS A 403 -20.52 1.96 -1.26
CA LYS A 403 -21.89 2.19 -0.80
C LYS A 403 -22.31 3.58 -1.28
N SER A 404 -23.14 3.65 -2.31
CA SER A 404 -23.81 4.89 -2.70
C SER A 404 -25.13 5.04 -1.93
N LEU A 405 -25.15 6.00 -1.01
CA LEU A 405 -26.30 6.71 -0.43
C LEU A 405 -27.37 5.94 0.37
N ASP A 406 -27.43 6.31 1.65
CA ASP A 406 -28.65 6.72 2.35
C ASP A 406 -29.07 8.10 1.83
N GLU A 407 -30.34 8.27 1.46
CA GLU A 407 -30.94 9.33 0.61
C GLU A 407 -30.82 10.79 1.14
N ARG A 408 -30.21 11.02 2.30
CA ARG A 408 -30.35 12.29 3.05
C ARG A 408 -29.13 13.22 3.03
N ASN A 409 -27.92 12.74 2.73
CA ASN A 409 -26.68 13.46 3.06
C ASN A 409 -25.67 13.70 1.92
N ASN A 410 -25.96 13.36 0.65
CA ASN A 410 -25.04 13.57 -0.49
C ASN A 410 -23.58 13.13 -0.21
N ALA A 411 -23.41 11.95 0.39
CA ALA A 411 -22.13 11.47 0.87
C ALA A 411 -21.66 10.19 0.14
N LEU A 412 -20.43 10.19 -0.36
CA LEU A 412 -19.78 9.01 -0.95
C LEU A 412 -19.04 8.24 0.14
N TYR A 413 -19.34 6.95 0.31
CA TYR A 413 -18.58 6.08 1.21
C TYR A 413 -17.78 5.04 0.42
N ILE A 414 -16.48 4.97 0.70
CA ILE A 414 -15.61 3.89 0.21
C ILE A 414 -15.11 3.11 1.40
N CYS A 415 -15.39 1.81 1.43
CA CYS A 415 -15.05 0.94 2.56
C CYS A 415 -15.49 1.57 3.89
N GLU A 416 -16.75 2.02 3.94
CA GLU A 416 -17.39 2.64 5.13
C GLU A 416 -16.82 3.99 5.58
N LYS A 417 -15.90 4.59 4.81
CA LYS A 417 -15.38 5.93 5.07
C LYS A 417 -15.91 6.94 4.07
N MET A 418 -16.48 8.04 4.59
CA MET A 418 -16.98 9.15 3.80
C MET A 418 -15.83 9.86 3.05
N ILE A 419 -16.06 10.22 1.78
CA ILE A 419 -15.10 10.90 0.89
C ILE A 419 -15.61 12.27 0.45
N ILE A 420 -16.91 12.44 0.24
CA ILE A 420 -17.55 13.67 -0.26
C ILE A 420 -18.71 14.02 0.67
N THR A 421 -18.94 15.31 0.92
CA THR A 421 -20.11 15.85 1.63
C THR A 421 -20.76 17.05 0.93
N GLU A 422 -20.19 17.53 -0.17
CA GLU A 422 -20.60 18.81 -0.75
C GLU A 422 -21.60 18.65 -1.89
N LYS A 423 -22.55 19.60 -1.93
CA LYS A 423 -23.53 19.86 -2.99
C LYS A 423 -22.84 20.04 -4.35
N THR A 424 -22.36 18.95 -4.92
CA THR A 424 -22.33 18.80 -6.36
C THR A 424 -23.68 18.24 -6.73
N ASP A 425 -24.30 18.79 -7.79
CA ASP A 425 -25.54 18.27 -8.37
C ASP A 425 -25.29 16.84 -8.87
N LEU A 426 -25.24 15.89 -7.93
CA LEU A 426 -25.19 14.47 -8.21
C LEU A 426 -26.59 14.11 -8.70
N PRO A 427 -26.74 13.67 -9.96
CA PRO A 427 -28.05 13.33 -10.48
C PRO A 427 -28.69 12.23 -9.62
N ARG A 428 -30.02 12.32 -9.48
CA ARG A 428 -30.88 11.40 -8.71
C ARG A 428 -30.67 9.93 -9.12
N GLU A 429 -31.09 9.03 -8.24
CA GLU A 429 -30.96 7.57 -8.36
C GLU A 429 -31.03 7.03 -9.81
N ASP A 430 -30.01 6.28 -10.21
CA ASP A 430 -30.05 5.42 -11.39
C ASP A 430 -31.19 4.39 -11.24
N ILE A 431 -32.36 4.68 -11.81
CA ILE A 431 -33.40 3.66 -12.04
C ILE A 431 -32.92 2.66 -13.12
N THR A 432 -31.88 3.06 -13.88
CA THR A 432 -31.23 2.34 -14.98
C THR A 432 -29.82 1.87 -14.64
N PHE A 433 -29.61 0.56 -14.60
CA PHE A 433 -28.30 -0.09 -14.61
C PHE A 433 -27.86 -0.41 -16.04
N VAL A 434 -26.81 0.25 -16.52
CA VAL A 434 -26.14 -0.12 -17.77
C VAL A 434 -24.72 -0.56 -17.42
N GLY A 435 -24.47 -1.87 -17.39
CA GLY A 435 -23.15 -2.36 -16.99
C GLY A 435 -22.75 -3.76 -17.43
N LEU A 436 -23.71 -4.62 -17.76
CA LEU A 436 -23.40 -6.03 -17.98
C LEU A 436 -23.23 -6.43 -19.47
N SER A 437 -23.84 -5.73 -20.43
CA SER A 437 -23.71 -6.00 -21.88
C SER A 437 -23.85 -4.72 -22.72
N LYS A 438 -23.15 -4.65 -23.87
CA LYS A 438 -23.23 -3.54 -24.84
C LYS A 438 -24.65 -3.33 -25.38
N ASN A 439 -25.44 -4.41 -25.43
CA ASN A 439 -26.72 -4.45 -26.13
C ASN A 439 -27.94 -4.50 -25.19
N ILE A 440 -27.75 -4.54 -23.87
CA ILE A 440 -28.83 -4.75 -22.89
C ILE A 440 -28.73 -3.73 -21.75
N GLU A 441 -29.83 -3.02 -21.50
CA GLU A 441 -30.07 -2.15 -20.34
C GLU A 441 -30.83 -2.92 -19.26
N LEU A 442 -30.51 -2.67 -17.99
CA LEU A 442 -31.23 -3.22 -16.84
C LEU A 442 -31.92 -2.08 -16.07
N TYR A 443 -33.10 -2.34 -15.55
CA TYR A 443 -33.85 -1.41 -14.71
C TYR A 443 -34.15 -2.10 -13.39
N ALA A 444 -33.80 -1.47 -12.26
CA ALA A 444 -34.04 -2.07 -10.95
C ALA A 444 -35.54 -2.07 -10.64
N ILE A 445 -36.06 -3.20 -10.17
CA ILE A 445 -37.47 -3.31 -9.78
C ILE A 445 -37.60 -2.99 -8.30
N THR A 446 -38.38 -1.96 -7.96
CA THR A 446 -38.70 -1.59 -6.58
C THR A 446 -40.02 -2.19 -6.09
N ASN A 447 -40.90 -2.67 -6.99
CA ASN A 447 -42.19 -3.28 -6.68
C ASN A 447 -42.33 -4.70 -7.24
N ARG A 448 -42.72 -5.67 -6.40
CA ARG A 448 -42.74 -7.12 -6.73
C ARG A 448 -43.76 -7.56 -7.80
N SER A 449 -44.66 -6.68 -8.25
CA SER A 449 -45.69 -7.00 -9.24
C SER A 449 -45.27 -6.57 -10.66
N CYS A 450 -44.47 -7.40 -11.33
CA CYS A 450 -44.14 -7.20 -12.73
C CYS A 450 -44.45 -8.47 -13.54
N ASN A 451 -45.52 -8.44 -14.35
CA ASN A 451 -45.90 -9.54 -15.26
C ASN A 451 -45.00 -9.53 -16.51
N LEU A 452 -43.71 -9.78 -16.34
CA LEU A 452 -42.75 -9.93 -17.43
C LEU A 452 -42.20 -11.37 -17.47
N PRO A 453 -41.92 -11.91 -18.66
CA PRO A 453 -41.34 -13.25 -18.79
C PRO A 453 -39.95 -13.27 -18.16
N TYR A 454 -39.70 -14.23 -17.26
CA TYR A 454 -38.40 -14.42 -16.65
C TYR A 454 -37.42 -15.11 -17.60
N LYS A 455 -36.20 -14.55 -17.72
CA LYS A 455 -35.07 -15.18 -18.42
C LYS A 455 -33.77 -14.92 -17.64
N PRO A 456 -32.87 -15.91 -17.48
CA PRO A 456 -31.58 -15.68 -16.86
C PRO A 456 -30.75 -14.64 -17.62
N TYR A 457 -30.03 -13.77 -16.91
CA TYR A 457 -29.25 -12.69 -17.52
C TYR A 457 -28.26 -13.19 -18.58
N VAL A 458 -27.57 -14.31 -18.31
CA VAL A 458 -26.64 -14.94 -19.26
C VAL A 458 -27.32 -15.29 -20.59
N TRP A 459 -28.55 -15.81 -20.54
CA TRP A 459 -29.31 -16.13 -21.74
C TRP A 459 -29.66 -14.87 -22.53
N ILE A 460 -30.07 -13.80 -21.84
CA ILE A 460 -30.42 -12.52 -22.47
C ILE A 460 -29.22 -11.91 -23.19
N VAL A 461 -28.02 -11.99 -22.60
CA VAL A 461 -26.79 -11.50 -23.23
C VAL A 461 -26.39 -12.32 -24.45
N LEU A 462 -26.43 -13.65 -24.35
CA LEU A 462 -26.06 -14.54 -25.47
C LEU A 462 -27.02 -14.42 -26.66
N ASN A 463 -28.30 -14.10 -26.40
CA ASN A 463 -29.33 -13.99 -27.42
C ASN A 463 -29.67 -12.53 -27.78
N ALA A 464 -28.88 -11.55 -27.33
CA ALA A 464 -29.21 -10.13 -27.45
C ALA A 464 -29.52 -9.67 -28.88
N ASN A 465 -28.91 -10.31 -29.89
CA ASN A 465 -29.13 -9.99 -31.30
C ASN A 465 -30.51 -10.46 -31.80
N MET A 466 -31.04 -11.56 -31.26
CA MET A 466 -32.33 -12.15 -31.64
C MET A 466 -33.51 -11.57 -30.85
N ILE A 467 -33.24 -10.82 -29.77
CA ILE A 467 -34.28 -10.18 -28.97
C ILE A 467 -34.81 -8.94 -29.72
N PRO A 468 -36.14 -8.80 -29.92
CA PRO A 468 -36.74 -7.59 -30.47
C PRO A 468 -36.55 -6.36 -29.56
N GLU A 469 -36.43 -5.16 -30.13
CA GLU A 469 -36.04 -3.93 -29.39
C GLU A 469 -36.98 -3.52 -28.26
N LYS A 470 -38.27 -3.84 -28.38
CA LYS A 470 -39.29 -3.48 -27.37
C LYS A 470 -39.49 -4.57 -26.31
N THR A 471 -38.89 -5.74 -26.47
CA THR A 471 -39.08 -6.87 -25.55
C THR A 471 -38.37 -6.60 -24.22
N LYS A 472 -39.10 -6.84 -23.13
CA LYS A 472 -38.61 -6.73 -21.75
C LYS A 472 -38.65 -8.10 -21.09
N PHE A 473 -37.60 -8.45 -20.37
CA PHE A 473 -37.53 -9.67 -19.58
C PHE A 473 -37.32 -9.34 -18.11
N LEU A 474 -37.88 -10.16 -17.22
CA LEU A 474 -37.47 -10.18 -15.82
C LEU A 474 -36.19 -11.02 -15.70
N THR A 475 -35.19 -10.56 -14.97
CA THR A 475 -33.99 -11.34 -14.68
C THR A 475 -33.56 -11.11 -13.24
N ASN A 476 -33.05 -12.15 -12.59
CA ASN A 476 -32.47 -12.03 -11.26
C ASN A 476 -30.94 -11.97 -11.36
N LEU A 477 -30.34 -11.02 -10.65
CA LEU A 477 -28.89 -10.88 -10.52
C LEU A 477 -28.57 -10.80 -9.02
N ARG A 478 -27.94 -11.87 -8.51
CA ARG A 478 -27.51 -11.99 -7.11
C ARG A 478 -28.62 -11.72 -6.08
N GLY A 479 -29.82 -12.22 -6.34
CA GLY A 479 -30.94 -12.12 -5.41
C GLY A 479 -31.81 -10.88 -5.60
N GLN A 480 -31.48 -9.98 -6.53
CA GLN A 480 -32.30 -8.82 -6.88
C GLN A 480 -32.88 -8.95 -8.30
N ASP A 481 -34.16 -8.59 -8.46
CA ASP A 481 -34.85 -8.63 -9.74
C ASP A 481 -34.67 -7.33 -10.54
N TYR A 482 -34.46 -7.49 -11.84
CA TYR A 482 -34.26 -6.43 -12.81
C TYR A 482 -35.13 -6.65 -14.05
N ILE A 483 -35.53 -5.56 -14.70
CA ILE A 483 -36.07 -5.59 -16.06
C ILE A 483 -34.92 -5.42 -17.04
N ALA A 484 -34.70 -6.40 -17.92
CA ALA A 484 -33.75 -6.31 -19.02
C ALA A 484 -34.45 -5.91 -20.32
N LYS A 485 -33.88 -4.94 -21.04
CA LYS A 485 -34.35 -4.47 -22.36
C LYS A 485 -33.16 -4.30 -23.30
N LYS A 486 -33.37 -4.48 -24.60
CA LYS A 486 -32.36 -4.14 -25.61
C LYS A 486 -32.06 -2.64 -25.61
N ASN A 487 -30.77 -2.28 -25.61
CA ASN A 487 -30.30 -0.90 -25.64
C ASN A 487 -30.58 -0.28 -27.02
N SER A 488 -31.58 0.60 -27.10
CA SER A 488 -32.00 1.26 -28.34
C SER A 488 -31.11 2.44 -28.75
N MET A 489 -30.35 3.02 -27.80
CA MET A 489 -29.45 4.15 -28.05
C MET A 489 -28.21 3.69 -28.84
N PHE A 490 -27.65 2.52 -28.52
CA PHE A 490 -26.49 1.96 -29.21
C PHE A 490 -26.81 1.56 -30.66
N ALA A 491 -28.01 1.01 -30.93
CA ALA A 491 -28.45 0.72 -32.30
C ALA A 491 -28.58 2.00 -33.14
N SER A 492 -29.07 3.10 -32.53
CA SER A 492 -29.14 4.41 -33.19
C SER A 492 -27.75 4.99 -33.50
N GLU A 493 -26.77 4.82 -32.61
CA GLU A 493 -25.40 5.29 -32.81
C GLU A 493 -24.62 4.44 -33.83
N ILE A 494 -24.79 3.11 -33.85
CA ILE A 494 -24.23 2.26 -34.92
C ILE A 494 -24.86 2.65 -36.26
N THR A 495 -26.18 2.87 -36.31
CA THR A 495 -26.87 3.30 -37.54
C THR A 495 -26.39 4.69 -37.98
N ARG A 496 -26.13 5.60 -37.04
CA ARG A 496 -25.60 6.95 -37.30
C ARG A 496 -24.13 6.93 -37.73
N THR A 497 -23.35 5.97 -37.22
CA THR A 497 -21.93 5.76 -37.57
C THR A 497 -21.79 5.05 -38.92
N MET A 498 -22.63 4.04 -39.20
CA MET A 498 -22.74 3.40 -40.52
C MET A 498 -23.24 4.37 -41.59
N LYS A 499 -24.27 5.18 -41.29
CA LYS A 499 -24.71 6.25 -42.20
C LYS A 499 -23.62 7.30 -42.43
N ARG A 500 -22.81 7.65 -41.43
CA ARG A 500 -21.65 8.54 -41.61
C ARG A 500 -20.57 7.90 -42.49
N ASN A 501 -20.28 6.61 -42.33
CA ASN A 501 -19.26 5.93 -43.16
C ASN A 501 -19.74 5.69 -44.60
N ILE A 502 -21.01 5.38 -44.82
CA ILE A 502 -21.61 5.25 -46.18
C ILE A 502 -21.61 6.59 -46.91
N VAL A 503 -21.85 7.71 -46.20
CA VAL A 503 -21.75 9.06 -46.77
C VAL A 503 -20.31 9.46 -47.10
N VAL A 504 -19.31 8.88 -46.42
CA VAL A 504 -17.89 9.15 -46.71
C VAL A 504 -17.39 8.34 -47.91
N GLU A 505 -17.92 7.14 -48.18
CA GLU A 505 -17.57 6.36 -49.37
C GLU A 505 -18.28 6.83 -50.66
N SER A 506 -19.44 7.50 -50.56
CA SER A 506 -20.13 8.08 -51.73
C SER A 506 -19.59 9.45 -52.18
N PHE A 507 -18.56 9.98 -51.51
CA PHE A 507 -17.89 11.25 -51.88
C PHE A 507 -16.38 11.05 -52.07
N THR A 508 -16.00 10.21 -53.03
CA THR A 508 -14.71 10.35 -53.73
C THR A 508 -14.98 10.52 -55.24
N SER A 509 -14.78 11.76 -55.68
CA SER A 509 -15.04 12.42 -56.98
C SER A 509 -14.36 11.72 -58.18
N PRO A 510 -14.83 11.90 -59.44
CA PRO A 510 -14.58 13.14 -60.22
C PRO A 510 -15.87 13.57 -60.97
N THR A 511 -16.16 14.82 -61.34
CA THR A 511 -15.33 15.90 -61.87
C THR A 511 -16.26 17.12 -61.92
N TYR A 512 -15.68 18.29 -61.72
CA TYR A 512 -16.31 19.59 -61.81
C TYR A 512 -17.16 19.82 -63.07
N ASP A 513 -18.31 20.45 -62.90
CA ASP A 513 -18.69 21.56 -63.77
C ASP A 513 -18.86 22.83 -62.92
N LEU A 514 -17.72 23.45 -62.62
CA LEU A 514 -17.63 24.67 -61.80
C LEU A 514 -18.34 25.86 -62.47
N ALA A 515 -18.66 25.76 -63.77
CA ALA A 515 -19.44 26.76 -64.51
C ALA A 515 -20.93 26.78 -64.09
N GLU A 516 -21.52 25.64 -63.73
CA GLU A 516 -22.93 25.57 -63.31
C GLU A 516 -23.14 26.09 -61.88
N ILE A 517 -22.12 25.97 -61.03
CA ILE A 517 -22.16 26.50 -59.65
C ILE A 517 -21.93 28.02 -59.64
N ILE A 518 -21.09 28.55 -60.54
CA ILE A 518 -20.88 30.00 -60.66
C ILE A 518 -22.10 30.70 -61.28
N SER A 519 -22.84 30.06 -62.21
CA SER A 519 -24.06 30.64 -62.79
C SER A 519 -25.22 30.73 -61.80
N ARG A 520 -25.33 29.78 -60.86
CA ARG A 520 -26.37 29.80 -59.81
C ARG A 520 -26.08 30.78 -58.67
N LYS A 521 -24.81 31.09 -58.37
CA LYS A 521 -24.44 32.12 -57.37
C LYS A 521 -24.61 33.57 -57.85
N ARG A 522 -24.86 33.82 -59.15
CA ARG A 522 -25.17 35.16 -59.69
C ARG A 522 -26.66 35.43 -59.94
N LYS A 523 -27.56 34.53 -59.54
CA LYS A 523 -29.02 34.68 -59.79
C LYS A 523 -29.88 34.86 -58.53
N ILE A 524 -29.29 35.07 -57.35
CA ILE A 524 -30.04 35.26 -56.08
C ILE A 524 -29.78 36.65 -55.46
N ASP A 525 -29.06 37.56 -56.15
CA ASP A 525 -28.82 38.94 -55.71
C ASP A 525 -29.51 40.00 -56.60
N LEU A 526 -30.63 39.68 -57.25
CA LEU A 526 -31.38 40.62 -58.11
C LEU A 526 -32.91 40.60 -57.94
N GLU A 527 -33.47 40.04 -56.86
CA GLU A 527 -34.91 40.12 -56.57
C GLU A 527 -35.27 40.69 -55.18
N SER A 528 -34.36 41.40 -54.49
CA SER A 528 -34.70 42.10 -53.24
C SER A 528 -34.05 43.47 -53.04
N CYS A 529 -33.98 44.28 -54.11
CA CYS A 529 -33.72 45.72 -53.99
C CYS A 529 -34.71 46.51 -54.87
N VAL A 530 -35.18 47.65 -54.33
CA VAL A 530 -36.13 48.66 -54.88
C VAL A 530 -37.61 48.33 -54.60
N ASP A 531 -38.44 49.09 -53.87
CA ASP A 531 -38.35 50.47 -53.34
C ASP A 531 -39.23 50.65 -52.08
N PRO A 532 -38.81 51.42 -51.05
CA PRO A 532 -39.67 51.91 -49.99
C PRO A 532 -40.23 53.30 -50.36
N SER A 533 -41.29 53.34 -51.16
CA SER A 533 -42.04 54.57 -51.40
C SER A 533 -43.53 54.32 -51.58
N GLU A 534 -44.25 54.01 -50.50
CA GLU A 534 -45.70 54.28 -50.42
C GLU A 534 -46.33 54.16 -49.01
N SER A 535 -45.52 54.08 -47.95
CA SER A 535 -46.01 53.89 -46.57
C SER A 535 -46.06 55.17 -45.71
N ALA A 536 -45.93 56.35 -46.32
CA ALA A 536 -45.91 57.65 -45.61
C ALA A 536 -47.10 58.58 -45.88
N ALA A 537 -48.20 58.10 -46.49
CA ALA A 537 -49.32 58.98 -46.88
C ALA A 537 -50.74 58.53 -46.48
N LYS A 538 -50.94 57.53 -45.62
CA LYS A 538 -52.31 57.04 -45.28
C LYS A 538 -52.64 56.80 -43.81
N ILE A 539 -51.86 57.32 -42.86
CA ILE A 539 -52.27 57.41 -41.44
C ILE A 539 -51.97 58.82 -40.91
N ALA A 540 -52.54 59.83 -41.57
CA ALA A 540 -52.64 61.21 -41.09
C ALA A 540 -53.90 61.86 -41.70
N LYS A 541 -55.04 61.18 -41.61
CA LYS A 541 -56.38 61.71 -41.89
C LYS A 541 -57.39 60.84 -41.14
N TYR A 542 -57.49 60.99 -39.83
CA TYR A 542 -58.70 60.77 -39.01
C TYR A 542 -58.41 61.23 -37.58
N SER A 543 -58.11 62.53 -37.42
CA SER A 543 -58.15 63.22 -36.14
C SER A 543 -58.30 64.74 -36.36
N THR A 544 -59.42 65.14 -36.96
CA THR A 544 -60.00 66.50 -36.84
C THR A 544 -61.47 66.45 -37.25
N GLY A 545 -62.36 66.65 -36.25
CA GLY A 545 -63.74 67.18 -36.29
C GLY A 545 -64.80 66.53 -37.21
N SER A 546 -66.08 66.50 -36.86
CA SER A 546 -66.82 67.24 -35.83
C SER A 546 -68.28 66.81 -35.82
N SER A 547 -68.80 66.52 -34.62
CA SER A 547 -70.15 66.88 -34.14
C SER A 547 -70.19 66.65 -32.65
#